data_AF-A0A7W8D5Q2-F1
#
_entry.id   AF-A0A7W8D5Q2-F1
#
_cell.length_a   1.000
_cell.length_b   1.000
_cell.length_c   1.000
_cell.angle_alpha   90.00
_cell.angle_beta   90.00
_cell.angle_gamma   90.00
#
_symmetry.space_group_name_H-M   'P 1'
#
loop_
_entity.id
_entity.type
_entity.pdbx_description
1 polymer ?
#
loop_
_entity_poly.entity_id
_entity_poly.type
_entity_poly.pdbx_seq_one_letter_code
_entity_poly.pdbx_strand_id
1 'polypeptide(L)'
;MNDVALAPELSDGLDWINAPGPRIATLRGRVVALGFWSAGSAYCHNLLDDLRVLQGRFSDGLTVLGIHTPKFEAERDQRTVIKAVNRLRLRFPVANDPDFVTWQHYGVRAWPSVALIDPQGQLVEIVAGDLRRGELEARITQLLDDAGDRGLRVYGAHDDTVAAQARPEPSMPLRFPSGLALASSHLYVADTGHHRILECNLDGRILRQFGSGNPGFLDGGSSEASFQSPRGLALVRDMLYVADAGNHALRRIRLLDGDVDTLAGNGSAGLPQPSSEARPEDIVLNAPWDVTGSPERLFIAMAGSQQIWEYDLARRSFRAAAGSGRLALADGAGATAAFAQPAGLALVQQTLYITDSAGSALRSLHLGNGTVQTLIGQGPFEFGNEDGSRATARMQYPLGLALDPSAPVLWIADAYNDCVRSLRLGGGDLTRADIPYRLHQPAAVAAGDGVLWIACAGAHEVVRFEPESGSVRRLPVGE
;
A
#
# COMPACT_ATOMS: atom_id res chain seq x y z
N MET A 1 -26.87 -30.25 17.57
CA MET A 1 -26.19 -29.27 18.43
C MET A 1 -24.76 -29.19 17.92
N ASN A 2 -24.45 -28.19 17.11
CA ASN A 2 -23.06 -27.92 16.77
C ASN A 2 -22.38 -27.45 18.06
N ASP A 3 -21.29 -28.11 18.46
CA ASP A 3 -20.45 -27.67 19.58
C ASP A 3 -19.89 -26.30 19.19
N VAL A 4 -20.47 -25.22 19.74
CA VAL A 4 -19.96 -23.87 19.51
C VAL A 4 -18.76 -23.67 20.42
N ALA A 5 -17.57 -23.64 19.84
CA ALA A 5 -16.34 -23.46 20.59
C ALA A 5 -16.22 -22.02 21.11
N LEU A 6 -15.84 -21.88 22.39
CA LEU A 6 -15.41 -20.59 22.93
C LEU A 6 -14.20 -20.09 22.13
N ALA A 7 -14.17 -18.78 21.88
CA ALA A 7 -13.01 -18.16 21.25
C ALA A 7 -11.76 -18.36 22.15
N PRO A 8 -10.61 -18.76 21.59
CA PRO A 8 -9.36 -18.84 22.34
C PRO A 8 -9.00 -17.50 22.98
N GLU A 9 -8.30 -17.51 24.11
CA GLU A 9 -7.72 -16.28 24.64
C GLU A 9 -6.54 -15.80 23.78
N LEU A 10 -6.31 -14.48 23.78
CA LEU A 10 -5.16 -13.87 23.10
C LEU A 10 -3.87 -14.23 23.84
N SER A 11 -2.79 -14.43 23.09
CA SER A 11 -1.49 -14.79 23.67
C SER A 11 -0.93 -13.66 24.56
N ASP A 12 -0.40 -14.01 25.72
CA ASP A 12 0.31 -13.06 26.60
C ASP A 12 1.62 -12.53 25.96
N GLY A 13 2.12 -13.20 24.92
CA GLY A 13 3.30 -12.78 24.16
C GLY A 13 3.03 -11.72 23.09
N LEU A 14 1.79 -11.20 22.99
CA LEU A 14 1.44 -10.15 22.04
C LEU A 14 1.95 -8.78 22.49
N ASP A 15 2.65 -8.10 21.59
CA ASP A 15 3.09 -6.73 21.80
C ASP A 15 2.04 -5.73 21.32
N TRP A 16 1.34 -5.11 22.26
CA TRP A 16 0.21 -4.22 21.97
C TRP A 16 0.60 -2.78 21.63
N ILE A 17 -0.18 -2.19 20.75
CA ILE A 17 -0.09 -0.85 20.19
C ILE A 17 -1.46 -0.17 20.34
N ASN A 18 -1.46 1.15 20.58
CA ASN A 18 -2.63 2.00 20.82
C ASN A 18 -3.42 1.73 22.12
N ALA A 19 -3.39 0.54 22.68
CA ALA A 19 -3.96 0.23 24.00
C ALA A 19 -3.33 -1.06 24.56
N PRO A 20 -3.39 -1.30 25.88
CA PRO A 20 -3.15 -2.61 26.48
C PRO A 20 -4.05 -3.70 25.89
N GLY A 21 -3.57 -4.94 25.91
CA GLY A 21 -4.32 -6.08 25.40
C GLY A 21 -5.51 -6.48 26.26
N PRO A 22 -6.74 -6.46 25.72
CA PRO A 22 -7.88 -7.01 26.43
C PRO A 22 -7.82 -8.54 26.43
N ARG A 23 -8.42 -9.15 27.45
CA ARG A 23 -8.75 -10.59 27.42
C ARG A 23 -10.09 -10.78 26.70
N ILE A 24 -10.24 -11.83 25.90
CA ILE A 24 -11.49 -12.09 25.18
C ILE A 24 -12.65 -12.26 26.16
N ALA A 25 -12.42 -12.93 27.29
CA ALA A 25 -13.43 -13.05 28.35
C ALA A 25 -13.92 -11.70 28.92
N THR A 26 -13.10 -10.65 28.88
CA THR A 26 -13.47 -9.30 29.37
C THR A 26 -14.28 -8.49 28.35
N LEU A 27 -14.37 -8.96 27.11
CA LEU A 27 -15.13 -8.32 26.03
C LEU A 27 -16.55 -8.87 25.88
N ARG A 28 -16.97 -9.79 26.75
CA ARG A 28 -18.35 -10.29 26.79
C ARG A 28 -19.35 -9.14 26.91
N GLY A 29 -20.46 -9.27 26.21
CA GLY A 29 -21.48 -8.23 26.04
C GLY A 29 -21.32 -7.39 24.77
N ARG A 30 -20.25 -7.62 24.00
CA ARG A 30 -19.95 -6.95 22.72
C ARG A 30 -19.63 -7.96 21.64
N VAL A 31 -19.88 -7.59 20.39
CA VAL A 31 -19.32 -8.32 19.25
C VAL A 31 -17.84 -7.94 19.12
N VAL A 32 -16.97 -8.91 18.90
CA VAL A 32 -15.54 -8.66 18.65
C VAL A 32 -15.18 -9.10 17.24
N ALA A 33 -14.54 -8.20 16.49
CA ALA A 33 -13.92 -8.49 15.21
C ALA A 33 -12.40 -8.49 15.37
N LEU A 34 -11.79 -9.68 15.30
CA LEU A 34 -10.33 -9.83 15.28
C LEU A 34 -9.85 -9.85 13.82
N GLY A 35 -9.27 -8.75 13.36
CA GLY A 35 -8.72 -8.63 12.02
C GLY A 35 -7.27 -9.12 11.96
N PHE A 36 -7.01 -10.23 11.28
CA PHE A 36 -5.67 -10.77 11.03
C PHE A 36 -5.09 -10.18 9.74
N TRP A 37 -3.95 -9.50 9.84
CA TRP A 37 -3.42 -8.69 8.75
C TRP A 37 -1.88 -8.69 8.70
N SER A 38 -1.32 -8.35 7.54
CA SER A 38 0.12 -8.09 7.34
C SER A 38 0.31 -6.68 6.77
N ALA A 39 1.36 -5.99 7.23
CA ALA A 39 1.59 -4.58 6.91
C ALA A 39 1.83 -4.30 5.42
N GLY A 40 2.41 -5.26 4.70
CA GLY A 40 2.72 -5.13 3.27
C GLY A 40 1.56 -5.46 2.32
N SER A 41 0.38 -5.87 2.80
CA SER A 41 -0.69 -6.39 1.93
C SER A 41 -1.75 -5.34 1.59
N ALA A 42 -1.95 -5.08 0.29
CA ALA A 42 -3.00 -4.19 -0.21
C ALA A 42 -4.41 -4.68 0.20
N TYR A 43 -4.64 -5.99 0.18
CA TYR A 43 -5.87 -6.62 0.65
C TYR A 43 -6.12 -6.34 2.14
N CYS A 44 -5.06 -6.42 2.95
CA CYS A 44 -5.15 -6.08 4.36
C CYS A 44 -5.50 -4.60 4.56
N HIS A 45 -4.93 -3.70 3.75
CA HIS A 45 -5.26 -2.26 3.82
C HIS A 45 -6.74 -2.01 3.55
N ASN A 46 -7.32 -2.67 2.53
CA ASN A 46 -8.75 -2.61 2.23
C ASN A 46 -9.61 -3.07 3.41
N LEU A 47 -9.31 -4.26 3.96
CA LEU A 47 -10.06 -4.80 5.10
C LEU A 47 -9.98 -3.89 6.34
N LEU A 48 -8.79 -3.36 6.64
CA LEU A 48 -8.60 -2.52 7.82
C LEU A 48 -9.39 -1.20 7.72
N ASP A 49 -9.55 -0.66 6.51
CA ASP A 49 -10.42 0.50 6.29
C ASP A 49 -11.90 0.13 6.49
N ASP A 50 -12.33 -1.03 5.98
CA ASP A 50 -13.69 -1.55 6.23
C ASP A 50 -13.96 -1.73 7.73
N LEU A 51 -13.02 -2.30 8.48
CA LEU A 51 -13.14 -2.48 9.93
C LEU A 51 -13.20 -1.14 10.68
N ARG A 52 -12.45 -0.12 10.24
CA ARG A 52 -12.52 1.24 10.79
C ARG A 52 -13.90 1.85 10.58
N VAL A 53 -14.48 1.69 9.38
CA VAL A 53 -15.83 2.17 9.06
C VAL A 53 -16.88 1.46 9.92
N LEU A 54 -16.78 0.13 10.04
CA LEU A 54 -17.69 -0.69 10.85
C LEU A 54 -17.59 -0.34 12.34
N GLN A 55 -16.38 -0.12 12.87
CA GLN A 55 -16.18 0.32 14.25
C GLN A 55 -16.87 1.67 14.52
N GLY A 56 -16.76 2.62 13.60
CA GLY A 56 -17.43 3.92 13.73
C GLY A 56 -18.96 3.76 13.74
N ARG A 57 -19.49 2.89 12.89
CA ARG A 57 -20.94 2.63 12.77
C ARG A 57 -21.52 1.90 13.98
N PHE A 58 -20.82 0.90 14.51
CA PHE A 58 -21.27 0.05 15.62
C PHE A 58 -20.51 0.35 16.92
N SER A 59 -20.18 1.62 17.18
CA SER A 59 -19.29 2.04 18.27
C SER A 59 -19.79 1.62 19.67
N ASP A 60 -21.09 1.46 19.83
CA ASP A 60 -21.74 1.08 21.09
C ASP A 60 -21.76 -0.42 21.38
N GLY A 61 -21.40 -1.27 20.41
CA GLY A 61 -21.53 -2.73 20.53
C GLY A 61 -20.43 -3.56 19.85
N LEU A 62 -19.62 -2.98 18.98
CA LEU A 62 -18.50 -3.64 18.31
C LEU A 62 -17.17 -3.24 18.93
N THR A 63 -16.29 -4.22 19.13
CA THR A 63 -14.86 -4.01 19.41
C THR A 63 -14.05 -4.56 18.24
N VAL A 64 -13.18 -3.74 17.67
CA VAL A 64 -12.22 -4.18 16.64
C VAL A 64 -10.85 -4.30 17.27
N LEU A 65 -10.18 -5.42 17.04
CA LEU A 65 -8.77 -5.61 17.40
C LEU A 65 -8.00 -6.06 16.15
N GLY A 66 -6.86 -5.43 15.87
CA GLY A 66 -5.99 -5.83 14.77
C GLY A 66 -4.90 -6.77 15.25
N ILE A 67 -4.89 -8.01 14.80
CA ILE A 67 -3.79 -8.96 15.03
C ILE A 67 -2.86 -8.91 13.82
N HIS A 68 -1.77 -8.16 13.95
CA HIS A 68 -0.73 -8.11 12.94
C HIS A 68 0.07 -9.41 12.97
N THR A 69 0.13 -10.12 11.86
CA THR A 69 0.93 -11.34 11.70
C THR A 69 1.85 -11.12 10.49
N PRO A 70 3.18 -11.15 10.68
CA PRO A 70 4.12 -10.68 9.66
C PRO A 70 4.19 -11.64 8.48
N LYS A 71 4.15 -11.10 7.26
CA LYS A 71 4.55 -11.87 6.07
C LYS A 71 6.07 -11.84 5.89
N PHE A 72 6.68 -10.69 6.14
CA PHE A 72 8.09 -10.42 5.88
C PHE A 72 8.90 -10.33 7.18
N GLU A 73 10.20 -10.58 7.11
CA GLU A 73 11.07 -10.53 8.29
C GLU A 73 11.08 -9.15 8.94
N ALA A 74 11.13 -8.07 8.16
CA ALA A 74 11.08 -6.71 8.68
C ALA A 74 9.78 -6.39 9.46
N GLU A 75 8.68 -7.09 9.18
CA GLU A 75 7.41 -6.91 9.87
C GLU A 75 7.40 -7.54 11.27
N ARG A 76 8.38 -8.38 11.62
CA ARG A 76 8.53 -8.90 12.99
C ARG A 76 8.93 -7.81 13.98
N ASP A 77 9.69 -6.78 13.55
CA ASP A 77 10.03 -5.63 14.38
C ASP A 77 8.79 -4.75 14.61
N GLN A 78 8.39 -4.58 15.88
CA GLN A 78 7.26 -3.75 16.28
C GLN A 78 7.36 -2.31 15.75
N ARG A 79 8.56 -1.76 15.55
CA ARG A 79 8.76 -0.41 14.99
C ARG A 79 8.19 -0.29 13.56
N THR A 80 8.40 -1.32 12.74
CA THR A 80 7.81 -1.43 11.39
C THR A 80 6.29 -1.44 11.46
N VAL A 81 5.73 -2.20 12.41
CA VAL A 81 4.28 -2.30 12.62
C VAL A 81 3.70 -0.96 13.09
N ILE A 82 4.35 -0.25 14.02
CA ILE A 82 3.93 1.09 14.47
C ILE A 82 3.88 2.07 13.30
N LYS A 83 4.89 2.07 12.42
CA LYS A 83 4.90 2.88 11.20
C LYS A 83 3.70 2.53 10.29
N ALA A 84 3.39 1.25 10.13
CA ALA A 84 2.23 0.81 9.37
C ALA A 84 0.89 1.25 10.01
N VAL A 85 0.74 1.08 11.33
CA VAL A 85 -0.43 1.57 12.11
C VAL A 85 -0.63 3.07 11.91
N ASN A 86 0.45 3.86 11.97
CA ASN A 86 0.40 5.30 11.78
C ASN A 86 0.10 5.73 10.34
N ARG A 87 0.65 5.01 9.35
CA ARG A 87 0.42 5.24 7.92
C ARG A 87 -1.02 4.92 7.52
N LEU A 88 -1.55 3.81 8.04
CA LEU A 88 -2.94 3.37 7.81
C LEU A 88 -3.96 4.06 8.73
N ARG A 89 -3.49 4.89 9.68
CA ARG A 89 -4.32 5.63 10.64
C ARG A 89 -5.22 4.74 11.48
N LEU A 90 -4.74 3.55 11.86
CA LEU A 90 -5.46 2.66 12.76
C LEU A 90 -5.46 3.29 14.16
N ARG A 91 -6.64 3.33 14.78
CA ARG A 91 -6.84 3.89 16.13
C ARG A 91 -7.37 2.87 17.12
N PHE A 92 -7.93 1.77 16.62
CA PHE A 92 -8.24 0.61 17.46
C PHE A 92 -6.95 -0.08 17.95
N PRO A 93 -7.04 -0.91 19.01
CA PRO A 93 -5.91 -1.68 19.51
C PRO A 93 -5.35 -2.63 18.47
N VAL A 94 -4.02 -2.66 18.35
CA VAL A 94 -3.31 -3.56 17.44
C VAL A 94 -2.28 -4.35 18.24
N ALA A 95 -2.18 -5.65 18.01
CA ALA A 95 -1.17 -6.52 18.57
C ALA A 95 -0.22 -7.02 17.48
N ASN A 96 1.08 -7.05 17.74
CA ASN A 96 2.04 -7.76 16.90
C ASN A 96 2.17 -9.21 17.36
N ASP A 97 1.86 -10.17 16.47
CA ASP A 97 1.97 -11.62 16.66
C ASP A 97 3.11 -12.17 15.77
N PRO A 98 4.38 -11.88 16.09
CA PRO A 98 5.50 -12.20 15.21
C PRO A 98 5.70 -13.71 15.01
N ASP A 99 5.25 -14.51 15.97
CA ASP A 99 5.42 -15.96 16.00
C ASP A 99 4.16 -16.75 15.65
N PHE A 100 3.12 -16.07 15.14
CA PHE A 100 1.89 -16.68 14.65
C PHE A 100 1.13 -17.48 15.72
N VAL A 101 1.29 -17.16 17.00
CA VAL A 101 0.67 -17.92 18.09
C VAL A 101 -0.84 -17.73 18.08
N THR A 102 -1.30 -16.48 18.02
CA THR A 102 -2.73 -16.16 17.98
C THR A 102 -3.33 -16.58 16.64
N TRP A 103 -2.60 -16.39 15.55
CA TRP A 103 -2.96 -16.92 14.23
C TRP A 103 -3.28 -18.42 14.26
N GLN A 104 -2.41 -19.22 14.89
CA GLN A 104 -2.57 -20.68 15.00
C GLN A 104 -3.73 -21.06 15.94
N HIS A 105 -3.89 -20.37 17.07
CA HIS A 105 -4.98 -20.62 18.02
C HIS A 105 -6.36 -20.47 17.36
N TYR A 106 -6.52 -19.44 16.51
CA TYR A 106 -7.75 -19.21 15.77
C TYR A 106 -7.86 -20.04 14.48
N GLY A 107 -6.82 -20.79 14.09
CA GLY A 107 -6.84 -21.62 12.89
C GLY A 107 -6.94 -20.81 11.59
N VAL A 108 -6.42 -19.59 11.58
CA VAL A 108 -6.43 -18.70 10.40
C VAL A 108 -5.55 -19.28 9.29
N ARG A 109 -5.95 -19.10 8.03
CA ARG A 109 -5.28 -19.72 6.87
C ARG A 109 -4.87 -18.76 5.76
N ALA A 110 -5.36 -17.52 5.80
CA ALA A 110 -5.10 -16.55 4.74
C ALA A 110 -5.14 -15.13 5.30
N TRP A 111 -4.26 -14.28 4.77
CA TRP A 111 -4.38 -12.84 4.96
C TRP A 111 -5.25 -12.22 3.86
N PRO A 112 -6.07 -11.21 4.18
CA PRO A 112 -6.54 -10.93 5.54
C PRO A 112 -7.65 -11.91 5.95
N SER A 113 -7.96 -11.97 7.25
CA SER A 113 -9.14 -12.68 7.77
C SER A 113 -9.75 -11.95 8.96
N VAL A 114 -11.05 -12.08 9.18
CA VAL A 114 -11.74 -11.58 10.39
C VAL A 114 -12.35 -12.74 11.15
N ALA A 115 -11.93 -12.95 12.39
CA ALA A 115 -12.65 -13.82 13.31
C ALA A 115 -13.74 -13.01 14.04
N LEU A 116 -15.00 -13.41 13.87
CA LEU A 116 -16.15 -12.80 14.53
C LEU A 116 -16.50 -13.58 15.79
N ILE A 117 -16.54 -12.87 16.92
CA ILE A 117 -16.87 -13.42 18.24
C ILE A 117 -18.15 -12.75 18.72
N ASP A 118 -19.09 -13.56 19.19
CA ASP A 118 -20.36 -13.06 19.71
C ASP A 118 -20.23 -12.44 21.12
N PRO A 119 -21.29 -11.79 21.63
CA PRO A 119 -21.27 -11.22 22.98
C PRO A 119 -21.14 -12.23 24.12
N GLN A 120 -21.21 -13.54 23.88
CA GLN A 120 -20.97 -14.57 24.89
C GLN A 120 -19.50 -15.04 24.90
N GLY A 121 -18.70 -14.61 23.91
CA GLY A 121 -17.30 -15.01 23.73
C GLY A 121 -17.16 -16.27 22.86
N GLN A 122 -18.16 -16.61 22.06
CA GLN A 122 -18.13 -17.75 21.15
C GLN A 122 -17.58 -17.32 19.78
N LEU A 123 -16.68 -18.13 19.21
CA LEU A 123 -16.21 -17.92 17.85
C LEU A 123 -17.32 -18.32 16.87
N VAL A 124 -17.90 -17.34 16.19
CA VAL A 124 -19.03 -17.54 15.26
C VAL A 124 -18.52 -18.04 13.92
N GLU A 125 -17.56 -17.31 13.34
CA GLU A 125 -16.97 -17.63 12.05
C GLU A 125 -15.64 -16.91 11.80
N ILE A 126 -14.94 -17.33 10.74
CA ILE A 126 -13.75 -16.66 10.21
C ILE A 126 -14.00 -16.34 8.74
N VAL A 127 -14.09 -15.04 8.43
CA VAL A 127 -14.29 -14.53 7.07
C VAL A 127 -12.93 -14.19 6.47
N ALA A 128 -12.51 -14.91 5.43
CA ALA A 128 -11.24 -14.67 4.74
C ALA A 128 -11.40 -13.73 3.53
N GLY A 129 -10.35 -12.94 3.25
CA GLY A 129 -10.28 -12.01 2.13
C GLY A 129 -10.77 -10.60 2.46
N ASP A 130 -10.58 -9.68 1.50
CA ASP A 130 -11.11 -8.32 1.52
C ASP A 130 -12.39 -8.21 0.66
N LEU A 131 -12.94 -7.00 0.53
CA LEU A 131 -14.20 -6.72 -0.20
C LEU A 131 -15.43 -7.42 0.41
N ARG A 132 -15.40 -7.64 1.74
CA ARG A 132 -16.47 -8.34 2.50
C ARG A 132 -17.25 -7.42 3.43
N ARG A 133 -17.13 -6.08 3.31
CA ARG A 133 -17.79 -5.13 4.21
C ARG A 133 -19.28 -5.41 4.40
N GLY A 134 -20.02 -5.60 3.32
CA GLY A 134 -21.48 -5.83 3.39
C GLY A 134 -21.85 -7.11 4.15
N GLU A 135 -21.05 -8.17 4.00
CA GLU A 135 -21.26 -9.43 4.72
C GLU A 135 -20.92 -9.30 6.21
N LEU A 136 -19.77 -8.67 6.52
CA LEU A 136 -19.39 -8.38 7.91
C LEU A 136 -20.44 -7.51 8.59
N GLU A 137 -20.91 -6.46 7.92
CA GLU A 137 -21.95 -5.57 8.42
C GLU A 137 -23.25 -6.31 8.72
N ALA A 138 -23.72 -7.15 7.79
CA ALA A 138 -24.93 -7.93 7.96
C ALA A 138 -24.81 -8.88 9.16
N ARG A 139 -23.65 -9.56 9.29
CA ARG A 139 -23.43 -10.49 10.42
C ARG A 139 -23.31 -9.76 11.75
N ILE A 140 -22.57 -8.64 11.81
CA ILE A 140 -22.43 -7.85 13.03
C ILE A 140 -23.80 -7.33 13.49
N THR A 141 -24.63 -6.85 12.55
CA THR A 141 -26.01 -6.42 12.83
C THR A 141 -26.80 -7.55 13.46
N GLN A 142 -26.80 -8.73 12.84
CA GLN A 142 -27.49 -9.91 13.38
C GLN A 142 -27.05 -10.26 14.80
N LEU A 143 -25.74 -10.31 15.06
CA LEU A 143 -25.21 -10.65 16.38
C LEU A 143 -25.58 -9.62 17.45
N LEU A 144 -25.65 -8.33 17.09
CA LEU A 144 -26.03 -7.25 17.99
C LEU A 144 -27.53 -7.24 18.29
N ASP A 145 -28.36 -7.57 17.31
CA ASP A 145 -29.81 -7.69 17.46
C ASP A 145 -30.15 -8.90 18.34
N ASP A 146 -29.58 -10.07 18.03
CA ASP A 146 -29.76 -11.30 18.83
C ASP A 146 -29.33 -11.10 20.30
N ALA A 147 -28.27 -10.34 20.54
CA ALA A 147 -27.80 -10.02 21.88
C ALA A 147 -28.69 -8.99 22.59
N GLY A 148 -29.29 -8.05 21.86
CA GLY A 148 -30.29 -7.12 22.37
C GLY A 148 -31.53 -7.86 22.86
N ASP A 149 -32.08 -8.75 22.03
CA ASP A 149 -33.26 -9.56 22.34
C ASP A 149 -33.06 -10.47 23.56
N ARG A 150 -31.83 -10.93 23.78
CA ARG A 150 -31.45 -11.79 24.92
C ARG A 150 -31.00 -11.01 26.16
N GLY A 151 -30.97 -9.68 26.11
CA GLY A 151 -30.50 -8.84 27.21
C GLY A 151 -29.02 -9.02 27.56
N LEU A 152 -28.21 -9.45 26.59
CA LEU A 152 -26.78 -9.72 26.75
C LEU A 152 -25.90 -8.53 26.34
N ARG A 153 -26.48 -7.52 25.68
CA ARG A 153 -25.75 -6.38 25.14
C ARG A 153 -25.33 -5.40 26.23
N VAL A 154 -24.04 -5.08 26.25
CA VAL A 154 -23.48 -4.01 27.07
C VAL A 154 -23.39 -2.76 26.20
N TYR A 155 -24.21 -1.76 26.52
CA TYR A 155 -24.21 -0.47 25.85
C TYR A 155 -23.19 0.46 26.52
N GLY A 156 -22.26 0.99 25.74
CA GLY A 156 -21.24 1.92 26.20
C GLY A 156 -19.97 1.76 25.38
N ALA A 157 -19.04 2.73 25.39
CA ALA A 157 -17.69 2.43 24.92
C ALA A 157 -17.07 1.39 25.88
N HIS A 158 -16.33 0.41 25.38
CA HIS A 158 -15.57 -0.49 26.25
C HIS A 158 -14.55 0.39 26.97
N ASP A 159 -14.78 0.63 28.27
CA ASP A 159 -14.01 1.48 29.18
C ASP A 159 -12.82 2.19 28.50
N ASP A 160 -13.10 3.30 27.80
CA ASP A 160 -12.10 4.18 27.17
C ASP A 160 -11.14 4.79 28.22
N THR A 161 -11.30 4.44 29.51
CA THR A 161 -10.42 4.82 30.62
C THR A 161 -9.05 4.14 30.57
N VAL A 162 -8.88 3.09 29.76
CA VAL A 162 -7.53 2.65 29.40
C VAL A 162 -6.99 3.61 28.34
N ALA A 163 -6.39 4.71 28.81
CA ALA A 163 -5.89 5.80 27.99
C ALA A 163 -5.23 5.29 26.71
N ALA A 164 -5.78 5.65 25.55
CA ALA A 164 -5.22 5.30 24.25
C ALA A 164 -3.73 5.67 24.23
N GLN A 165 -2.87 4.65 24.17
CA GLN A 165 -1.41 4.79 24.12
C GLN A 165 -0.96 5.00 22.68
N ALA A 166 -1.62 5.91 21.97
CA ALA A 166 -1.25 6.24 20.61
C ALA A 166 0.21 6.71 20.57
N ARG A 167 0.99 6.18 19.64
CA ARG A 167 2.38 6.59 19.37
C ARG A 167 2.41 7.34 18.04
N PRO A 168 1.90 8.59 17.97
CA PRO A 168 1.81 9.32 16.71
C PRO A 168 3.19 9.64 16.14
N GLU A 169 3.26 9.76 14.82
CA GLU A 169 4.44 10.30 14.14
C GLU A 169 4.66 11.77 14.51
N PRO A 170 5.92 12.26 14.51
CA PRO A 170 6.19 13.68 14.68
C PRO A 170 5.54 14.51 13.57
N SER A 171 5.17 15.75 13.90
CA SER A 171 4.74 16.72 12.90
C SER A 171 5.95 17.19 12.11
N MET A 172 6.07 16.71 10.87
CA MET A 172 7.14 17.01 9.93
C MET A 172 6.54 17.61 8.66
N PRO A 173 7.30 18.36 7.84
CA PRO A 173 6.76 18.90 6.58
C PRO A 173 6.25 17.83 5.61
N LEU A 174 6.91 16.67 5.57
CA LEU A 174 6.47 15.48 4.86
C LEU A 174 5.98 14.42 5.86
N ARG A 175 5.12 13.51 5.39
CA ARG A 175 4.63 12.38 6.17
C ARG A 175 4.44 11.17 5.27
N PHE A 176 5.26 10.15 5.48
CA PHE A 176 5.31 8.92 4.68
C PHE A 176 5.33 9.15 3.15
N PRO A 177 6.23 9.98 2.59
CA PRO A 177 6.25 10.21 1.15
C PRO A 177 6.49 8.90 0.40
N SER A 178 5.69 8.60 -0.63
CA SER A 178 5.74 7.28 -1.31
C SER A 178 5.67 7.31 -2.83
N GLY A 179 5.80 8.49 -3.44
CA GLY A 179 5.88 8.67 -4.89
C GLY A 179 6.72 9.89 -5.24
N LEU A 180 7.49 9.77 -6.33
CA LEU A 180 8.32 10.83 -6.88
C LEU A 180 8.12 10.89 -8.40
N ALA A 181 8.04 12.10 -8.95
CA ALA A 181 8.20 12.33 -10.39
C ALA A 181 9.16 13.49 -10.61
N LEU A 182 10.04 13.37 -11.61
CA LEU A 182 11.10 14.33 -11.88
C LEU A 182 10.86 15.04 -13.21
N ALA A 183 10.95 16.37 -13.19
CA ALA A 183 11.11 17.22 -14.37
C ALA A 183 12.51 17.84 -14.36
N SER A 184 12.87 18.55 -15.43
CA SER A 184 14.20 19.19 -15.57
C SER A 184 14.56 20.16 -14.43
N SER A 185 13.57 20.79 -13.80
CA SER A 185 13.78 21.76 -12.71
C SER A 185 12.89 21.56 -11.49
N HIS A 186 12.04 20.54 -11.52
CA HIS A 186 11.03 20.31 -10.48
C HIS A 186 11.03 18.86 -10.02
N LEU A 187 10.80 18.67 -8.73
CA LEU A 187 10.51 17.39 -8.11
C LEU A 187 9.07 17.41 -7.60
N TYR A 188 8.27 16.46 -8.06
CA TYR A 188 6.94 16.21 -7.52
C TYR A 188 7.02 15.11 -6.47
N VAL A 189 6.40 15.34 -5.32
CA VAL A 189 6.41 14.42 -4.17
C VAL A 189 4.98 14.09 -3.78
N ALA A 190 4.64 12.80 -3.76
CA ALA A 190 3.40 12.34 -3.14
C ALA A 190 3.61 12.27 -1.64
N ASP A 191 3.13 13.29 -0.93
CA ASP A 191 3.15 13.41 0.53
C ASP A 191 1.97 12.60 1.11
N THR A 192 2.07 11.28 0.96
CA THR A 192 0.98 10.30 1.11
C THR A 192 0.24 10.42 2.43
N GLY A 193 0.97 10.59 3.53
CA GLY A 193 0.44 10.69 4.88
C GLY A 193 -0.20 12.04 5.22
N HIS A 194 -0.03 13.05 4.36
CA HIS A 194 -0.78 14.31 4.34
C HIS A 194 -1.74 14.43 3.15
N HIS A 195 -1.97 13.36 2.39
CA HIS A 195 -3.01 13.33 1.35
C HIS A 195 -2.92 14.46 0.32
N ARG A 196 -1.70 14.81 -0.09
CA ARG A 196 -1.42 15.89 -1.03
C ARG A 196 -0.23 15.55 -1.93
N ILE A 197 -0.13 16.27 -3.03
CA ILE A 197 1.03 16.27 -3.92
C ILE A 197 1.72 17.62 -3.79
N LEU A 198 3.05 17.60 -3.67
CA LEU A 198 3.88 18.80 -3.60
C LEU A 198 4.69 18.93 -4.88
N GLU A 199 4.72 20.14 -5.44
CA GLU A 199 5.70 20.51 -6.46
C GLU A 199 6.80 21.32 -5.79
N CYS A 200 8.03 20.84 -5.91
CA CYS A 200 9.22 21.47 -5.34
C CYS A 200 10.20 21.81 -6.45
N ASN A 201 11.09 22.78 -6.21
CA ASN A 201 12.33 22.83 -6.97
C ASN A 201 13.28 21.69 -6.54
N LEU A 202 14.39 21.50 -7.25
CA LEU A 202 15.35 20.43 -6.95
C LEU A 202 16.14 20.61 -5.63
N ASP A 203 16.00 21.76 -4.97
CA ASP A 203 16.58 22.06 -3.65
C ASP A 203 15.59 21.84 -2.49
N GLY A 204 14.34 21.47 -2.78
CA GLY A 204 13.31 21.16 -1.77
C GLY A 204 12.35 22.30 -1.45
N ARG A 205 12.51 23.48 -2.04
CA ARG A 205 11.55 24.57 -1.85
C ARG A 205 10.22 24.19 -2.48
N ILE A 206 9.16 24.15 -1.67
CA ILE A 206 7.77 23.96 -2.13
C ILE A 206 7.36 25.18 -2.96
N LEU A 207 6.90 24.94 -4.18
CA LEU A 207 6.39 25.95 -5.10
C LEU A 207 4.86 25.94 -5.16
N ARG A 208 4.27 24.74 -5.22
CA ARG A 208 2.81 24.52 -5.24
C ARG A 208 2.43 23.27 -4.45
N GLN A 209 1.17 23.24 -4.03
CA GLN A 209 0.51 22.09 -3.42
C GLN A 209 -0.76 21.78 -4.21
N PHE A 210 -1.02 20.50 -4.41
CA PHE A 210 -2.28 19.99 -4.94
C PHE A 210 -2.91 19.05 -3.90
N GLY A 211 -4.20 19.20 -3.65
CA GLY A 211 -4.91 18.53 -2.57
C GLY A 211 -5.05 19.42 -1.32
N SER A 212 -6.21 19.34 -0.67
CA SER A 212 -6.54 20.07 0.55
C SER A 212 -5.70 19.68 1.78
N GLY A 213 -5.00 18.55 1.72
CA GLY A 213 -4.26 17.97 2.85
C GLY A 213 -5.12 17.05 3.74
N ASN A 214 -6.43 17.05 3.54
CA ASN A 214 -7.36 16.16 4.22
C ASN A 214 -7.70 14.96 3.33
N PRO A 215 -7.89 13.75 3.90
CA PRO A 215 -8.35 12.62 3.13
C PRO A 215 -9.74 12.90 2.54
N GLY A 216 -9.93 12.60 1.26
CA GLY A 216 -11.23 12.68 0.60
C GLY A 216 -11.14 12.39 -0.89
N PHE A 217 -12.27 12.47 -1.59
CA PHE A 217 -12.37 12.16 -3.01
C PHE A 217 -13.16 13.24 -3.76
N LEU A 218 -12.61 14.46 -3.81
CA LEU A 218 -13.14 15.59 -4.58
C LEU A 218 -12.17 15.97 -5.69
N ASP A 219 -12.73 16.25 -6.86
CA ASP A 219 -12.09 16.99 -7.96
C ASP A 219 -12.21 18.50 -7.73
N GLY A 220 -11.51 19.30 -8.52
CA GLY A 220 -11.59 20.77 -8.46
C GLY A 220 -10.22 21.45 -8.54
N GLY A 221 -10.15 22.70 -8.11
CA GLY A 221 -8.90 23.44 -8.09
C GLY A 221 -7.89 22.85 -7.10
N SER A 222 -6.62 23.24 -7.24
CA SER A 222 -5.49 22.71 -6.46
C SER A 222 -5.71 22.61 -4.94
N SER A 223 -6.42 23.54 -4.31
CA SER A 223 -6.71 23.53 -2.86
C SER A 223 -8.06 22.91 -2.47
N GLU A 224 -8.97 22.74 -3.44
CA GLU A 224 -10.32 22.19 -3.24
C GLU A 224 -10.33 20.67 -3.41
N ALA A 225 -9.58 20.18 -4.40
CA ALA A 225 -9.43 18.77 -4.64
C ALA A 225 -8.88 18.06 -3.39
N SER A 226 -9.22 16.79 -3.23
CA SER A 226 -8.71 15.97 -2.12
C SER A 226 -8.27 14.61 -2.64
N PHE A 227 -7.19 14.09 -2.05
CA PHE A 227 -6.68 12.76 -2.30
C PHE A 227 -6.87 11.89 -1.05
N GLN A 228 -6.64 10.59 -1.17
CA GLN A 228 -6.55 9.68 -0.04
C GLN A 228 -5.35 8.75 -0.22
N SER A 229 -4.30 9.07 0.51
CA SER A 229 -3.03 8.33 0.49
C SER A 229 -2.49 8.15 -0.95
N PRO A 230 -2.26 9.24 -1.70
CA PRO A 230 -1.72 9.15 -3.06
C PRO A 230 -0.30 8.59 -3.05
N ARG A 231 0.04 7.80 -4.07
CA ARG A 231 1.32 7.08 -4.18
C ARG A 231 2.05 7.46 -5.46
N GLY A 232 2.15 6.56 -6.42
CA GLY A 232 2.95 6.78 -7.62
C GLY A 232 2.47 7.93 -8.49
N LEU A 233 3.42 8.51 -9.21
CA LEU A 233 3.29 9.74 -9.97
C LEU A 233 3.92 9.57 -11.36
N ALA A 234 3.21 9.99 -12.40
CA ALA A 234 3.76 10.04 -13.76
C ALA A 234 3.60 11.43 -14.34
N LEU A 235 4.73 12.06 -14.69
CA LEU A 235 4.73 13.28 -15.47
C LEU A 235 4.69 12.92 -16.96
N VAL A 236 3.61 13.30 -17.64
CA VAL A 236 3.48 13.11 -19.09
C VAL A 236 2.98 14.42 -19.70
N ARG A 237 3.86 15.07 -20.47
CA ARG A 237 3.65 16.44 -21.01
C ARG A 237 3.41 17.44 -19.87
N ASP A 238 2.28 18.14 -19.89
CA ASP A 238 1.80 19.15 -18.95
C ASP A 238 0.84 18.57 -17.90
N MET A 239 0.77 17.25 -17.79
CA MET A 239 -0.12 16.53 -16.89
C MET A 239 0.69 15.67 -15.92
N LEU A 240 0.32 15.74 -14.65
CA LEU A 240 0.80 14.83 -13.62
C LEU A 240 -0.31 13.85 -13.26
N TYR A 241 -0.10 12.57 -13.55
CA TYR A 241 -1.02 11.50 -13.21
C TYR A 241 -0.68 10.93 -11.84
N VAL A 242 -1.71 10.64 -11.06
CA VAL A 242 -1.58 10.25 -9.65
C VAL A 242 -2.33 8.96 -9.41
N ALA A 243 -1.62 7.96 -8.90
CA ALA A 243 -2.23 6.77 -8.33
C ALA A 243 -2.77 7.11 -6.93
N ASP A 244 -4.05 7.46 -6.84
CA ASP A 244 -4.72 7.84 -5.60
C ASP A 244 -5.20 6.58 -4.85
N ALA A 245 -4.22 5.87 -4.30
CA ALA A 245 -4.34 4.47 -3.90
C ALA A 245 -5.48 4.20 -2.91
N GLY A 246 -5.67 5.09 -1.94
CA GLY A 246 -6.70 4.94 -0.91
C GLY A 246 -8.09 5.40 -1.33
N ASN A 247 -8.23 6.07 -2.48
CA ASN A 247 -9.52 6.29 -3.14
C ASN A 247 -9.79 5.25 -4.22
N HIS A 248 -8.86 4.32 -4.45
CA HIS A 248 -8.93 3.36 -5.56
C HIS A 248 -9.18 4.08 -6.89
N ALA A 249 -8.42 5.15 -7.17
CA ALA A 249 -8.65 6.02 -8.31
C ALA A 249 -7.35 6.39 -9.04
N LEU A 250 -7.49 6.64 -10.35
CA LEU A 250 -6.48 7.33 -11.15
C LEU A 250 -6.90 8.79 -11.31
N ARG A 251 -6.07 9.70 -10.82
CA ARG A 251 -6.31 11.15 -10.88
C ARG A 251 -5.34 11.80 -11.85
N ARG A 252 -5.68 12.99 -12.33
CA ARG A 252 -4.82 13.82 -13.17
C ARG A 252 -4.80 15.24 -12.63
N ILE A 253 -3.63 15.83 -12.57
CA ILE A 253 -3.40 17.23 -12.28
C ILE A 253 -2.91 17.91 -13.56
N ARG A 254 -3.62 18.94 -14.01
CA ARG A 254 -3.16 19.80 -15.10
C ARG A 254 -2.21 20.84 -14.55
N LEU A 255 -0.95 20.80 -14.96
CA LEU A 255 0.10 21.63 -14.35
C LEU A 255 0.00 23.11 -14.71
N LEU A 256 -0.76 23.46 -15.74
CA LEU A 256 -0.97 24.86 -16.15
C LEU A 256 -1.76 25.66 -15.11
N ASP A 257 -2.89 25.12 -14.64
CA ASP A 257 -3.84 25.79 -13.73
C ASP A 257 -3.93 25.11 -12.35
N GLY A 258 -3.49 23.85 -12.25
CA GLY A 258 -3.54 23.05 -11.04
C GLY A 258 -4.88 22.37 -10.80
N ASP A 259 -5.75 22.31 -11.81
CA ASP A 259 -7.00 21.57 -11.73
C ASP A 259 -6.73 20.07 -11.59
N VAL A 260 -7.54 19.41 -10.76
CA VAL A 260 -7.51 17.97 -10.52
C VAL A 260 -8.81 17.33 -10.99
N ASP A 261 -8.69 16.28 -11.81
CA ASP A 261 -9.82 15.49 -12.29
C ASP A 261 -9.62 13.99 -12.10
N THR A 262 -10.72 13.25 -11.97
CA THR A 262 -10.74 11.79 -11.89
C THR A 262 -10.87 11.16 -13.27
N LEU A 263 -9.93 10.28 -13.61
CA LEU A 263 -9.94 9.54 -14.88
C LEU A 263 -10.58 8.16 -14.76
N ALA A 264 -10.46 7.53 -13.60
CA ALA A 264 -11.08 6.25 -13.26
C ALA A 264 -11.16 6.05 -11.75
N GLY A 265 -12.17 5.32 -11.28
CA GLY A 265 -12.39 4.98 -9.88
C GLY A 265 -13.58 5.72 -9.28
N ASN A 266 -14.18 5.13 -8.24
CA ASN A 266 -15.38 5.64 -7.57
C ASN A 266 -15.21 5.87 -6.07
N GLY A 267 -13.96 5.90 -5.58
CA GLY A 267 -13.68 6.10 -4.15
C GLY A 267 -13.75 4.82 -3.32
N SER A 268 -14.00 3.65 -3.91
CA SER A 268 -14.12 2.37 -3.20
C SER A 268 -13.39 1.25 -3.92
N ALA A 269 -12.80 0.33 -3.14
CA ALA A 269 -12.23 -0.89 -3.67
C ALA A 269 -13.33 -1.78 -4.26
N GLY A 270 -13.05 -2.45 -5.36
CA GLY A 270 -13.93 -3.47 -5.90
C GLY A 270 -13.23 -4.38 -6.88
N LEU A 271 -13.98 -5.33 -7.44
CA LEU A 271 -13.48 -6.23 -8.47
C LEU A 271 -13.24 -5.43 -9.76
N PRO A 272 -11.98 -5.28 -10.22
CA PRO A 272 -11.72 -4.36 -11.30
C PRO A 272 -12.24 -4.87 -12.64
N GLN A 273 -12.89 -3.98 -13.38
CA GLN A 273 -13.45 -4.27 -14.70
C GLN A 273 -12.94 -3.21 -15.69
N PRO A 274 -11.89 -3.51 -16.47
CA PRO A 274 -11.49 -2.62 -17.55
C PRO A 274 -12.63 -2.49 -18.55
N SER A 275 -12.91 -1.27 -18.98
CA SER A 275 -13.99 -0.99 -19.91
C SER A 275 -13.58 0.08 -20.91
N SER A 276 -14.14 -0.01 -22.11
CA SER A 276 -14.13 1.04 -23.11
C SER A 276 -15.43 1.83 -22.99
N GLU A 277 -15.36 3.17 -23.08
CA GLU A 277 -16.53 4.07 -23.12
C GLU A 277 -17.36 4.15 -21.82
N ALA A 278 -16.84 3.59 -20.71
CA ALA A 278 -17.40 3.81 -19.38
C ALA A 278 -17.06 5.21 -18.84
N ARG A 279 -17.95 5.76 -18.02
CA ARG A 279 -17.64 6.99 -17.27
C ARG A 279 -16.56 6.65 -16.21
N PRO A 280 -15.72 7.62 -15.80
CA PRO A 280 -14.67 7.40 -14.81
C PRO A 280 -15.13 6.62 -13.57
N GLU A 281 -16.31 6.93 -13.04
CA GLU A 281 -16.92 6.30 -11.86
C GLU A 281 -17.37 4.85 -12.08
N ASP A 282 -17.60 4.44 -13.33
CA ASP A 282 -17.98 3.07 -13.67
C ASP A 282 -16.74 2.16 -13.77
N ILE A 283 -15.53 2.74 -13.81
CA ILE A 283 -14.27 2.01 -13.90
C ILE A 283 -13.77 1.72 -12.49
N VAL A 284 -14.15 0.55 -11.96
CA VAL A 284 -13.75 0.11 -10.62
C VAL A 284 -12.28 -0.30 -10.61
N LEU A 285 -11.52 0.25 -9.67
CA LEU A 285 -10.11 -0.04 -9.44
C LEU A 285 -9.92 -0.69 -8.07
N ASN A 286 -8.77 -1.32 -7.86
CA ASN A 286 -8.38 -1.84 -6.56
C ASN A 286 -6.91 -1.51 -6.27
N ALA A 287 -6.72 -0.43 -5.51
CA ALA A 287 -5.44 0.02 -4.98
C ALA A 287 -4.37 0.21 -6.08
N PRO A 288 -4.55 1.19 -6.98
CA PRO A 288 -3.48 1.59 -7.90
C PRO A 288 -2.31 2.13 -7.07
N TRP A 289 -1.14 1.51 -7.16
CA TRP A 289 0.02 1.92 -6.35
C TRP A 289 1.02 2.75 -7.12
N ASP A 290 1.11 2.55 -8.43
CA ASP A 290 1.96 3.35 -9.30
C ASP A 290 1.40 3.52 -10.69
N VAL A 291 1.87 4.56 -11.37
CA VAL A 291 1.52 4.92 -12.73
C VAL A 291 2.79 5.38 -13.45
N THR A 292 2.96 4.98 -14.70
CA THR A 292 3.99 5.50 -15.63
C THR A 292 3.40 5.54 -17.03
N GLY A 293 4.04 6.21 -17.98
CA GLY A 293 3.54 6.15 -19.35
C GLY A 293 4.30 6.97 -20.36
N SER A 294 3.73 7.00 -21.56
CA SER A 294 4.10 7.86 -22.67
C SER A 294 2.95 8.82 -22.98
N PRO A 295 3.16 9.79 -23.88
CA PRO A 295 2.09 10.65 -24.37
C PRO A 295 0.84 9.97 -24.93
N GLU A 296 0.94 8.70 -25.31
CA GLU A 296 -0.14 7.92 -25.92
C GLU A 296 -0.84 7.00 -24.91
N ARG A 297 -0.10 6.47 -23.93
CA ARG A 297 -0.59 5.42 -23.03
C ARG A 297 -0.03 5.55 -21.63
N LEU A 298 -0.85 5.26 -20.63
CA LEU A 298 -0.41 5.07 -19.26
C LEU A 298 -0.50 3.60 -18.87
N PHE A 299 0.35 3.19 -17.94
CA PHE A 299 0.35 1.87 -17.32
C PHE A 299 0.20 2.04 -15.81
N ILE A 300 -0.63 1.20 -15.21
CA ILE A 300 -1.02 1.32 -13.80
C ILE A 300 -0.76 0.00 -13.09
N ALA A 301 -0.06 0.05 -11.97
CA ALA A 301 0.19 -1.10 -11.11
C ALA A 301 -1.01 -1.31 -10.18
N MET A 302 -1.84 -2.29 -10.49
CA MET A 302 -3.06 -2.59 -9.74
C MET A 302 -2.74 -3.59 -8.62
N ALA A 303 -2.20 -3.09 -7.51
CA ALA A 303 -1.71 -3.89 -6.40
C ALA A 303 -2.79 -4.81 -5.80
N GLY A 304 -4.02 -4.29 -5.66
CA GLY A 304 -5.14 -5.04 -5.08
C GLY A 304 -5.76 -6.08 -6.01
N SER A 305 -5.45 -6.05 -7.32
CA SER A 305 -5.99 -7.01 -8.29
C SER A 305 -4.94 -7.77 -9.08
N GLN A 306 -3.67 -7.70 -8.69
CA GLN A 306 -2.59 -8.53 -9.27
C GLN A 306 -2.41 -8.35 -10.77
N GLN A 307 -2.55 -7.11 -11.24
CA GLN A 307 -2.59 -6.78 -12.66
C GLN A 307 -1.79 -5.53 -13.00
N ILE A 308 -1.38 -5.45 -14.26
CA ILE A 308 -0.95 -4.22 -14.90
C ILE A 308 -2.06 -3.79 -15.84
N TRP A 309 -2.56 -2.57 -15.66
CA TRP A 309 -3.55 -1.98 -16.54
C TRP A 309 -2.90 -1.01 -17.52
N GLU A 310 -3.51 -0.84 -18.68
CA GLU A 310 -3.16 0.15 -19.69
C GLU A 310 -4.36 1.10 -19.90
N TYR A 311 -4.07 2.40 -19.97
CA TYR A 311 -5.01 3.44 -20.35
C TYR A 311 -4.56 4.09 -21.66
N ASP A 312 -5.37 3.97 -22.71
CA ASP A 312 -5.16 4.68 -23.98
C ASP A 312 -5.67 6.12 -23.84
N LEU A 313 -4.76 7.09 -23.89
CA LEU A 313 -5.09 8.50 -23.66
C LEU A 313 -5.95 9.10 -24.78
N ALA A 314 -5.82 8.60 -26.00
CA ALA A 314 -6.56 9.10 -27.15
C ALA A 314 -7.99 8.53 -27.19
N ARG A 315 -8.12 7.22 -26.95
CA ARG A 315 -9.41 6.50 -26.94
C ARG A 315 -10.14 6.60 -25.62
N ARG A 316 -9.45 7.02 -24.55
CA ARG A 316 -9.95 7.05 -23.17
C ARG A 316 -10.51 5.68 -22.74
N SER A 317 -9.78 4.61 -23.06
CA SER A 317 -10.19 3.24 -22.76
C SER A 317 -9.17 2.52 -21.89
N PHE A 318 -9.67 1.65 -21.01
CA PHE A 318 -8.84 0.83 -20.14
C PHE A 318 -8.84 -0.63 -20.59
N ARG A 319 -7.70 -1.30 -20.41
CA ARG A 319 -7.59 -2.76 -20.55
C ARG A 319 -6.61 -3.32 -19.55
N ALA A 320 -6.80 -4.59 -19.17
CA ALA A 320 -5.74 -5.34 -18.50
C ALA A 320 -4.63 -5.65 -19.52
N ALA A 321 -3.46 -5.08 -19.32
CA ALA A 321 -2.29 -5.33 -20.16
C ALA A 321 -1.66 -6.69 -19.85
N ALA A 322 -1.58 -7.03 -18.56
CA ALA A 322 -1.10 -8.32 -18.09
C ALA A 322 -1.64 -8.67 -16.70
N GLY A 323 -1.63 -9.96 -16.37
CA GLY A 323 -2.00 -10.48 -15.04
C GLY A 323 -3.36 -11.18 -15.04
N SER A 324 -3.37 -12.41 -14.53
CA SER A 324 -4.54 -13.27 -14.38
C SER A 324 -5.46 -12.88 -13.22
N GLY A 325 -5.01 -11.98 -12.33
CA GLY A 325 -5.69 -11.65 -11.08
C GLY A 325 -5.35 -12.57 -9.91
N ARG A 326 -4.71 -13.72 -10.16
CA ARG A 326 -4.22 -14.61 -9.10
C ARG A 326 -2.93 -14.07 -8.49
N LEU A 327 -2.84 -14.08 -7.16
CA LEU A 327 -1.60 -13.78 -6.44
C LEU A 327 -0.61 -14.94 -6.64
N ALA A 328 0.39 -14.73 -7.49
CA ALA A 328 1.49 -15.67 -7.69
C ALA A 328 2.65 -14.99 -8.42
N LEU A 329 3.84 -15.58 -8.31
CA LEU A 329 4.98 -15.23 -9.17
C LEU A 329 5.00 -16.21 -10.35
N ALA A 330 4.34 -15.88 -11.46
CA ALA A 330 4.30 -16.75 -12.64
C ALA A 330 4.54 -15.95 -13.93
N ASP A 331 5.51 -16.41 -14.71
CA ASP A 331 5.79 -15.89 -16.05
C ASP A 331 4.74 -16.38 -17.05
N GLY A 332 4.59 -15.68 -18.17
CA GLY A 332 3.57 -16.01 -19.16
C GLY A 332 3.30 -14.86 -20.12
N ALA A 333 2.25 -14.99 -20.94
CA ALA A 333 1.85 -13.98 -21.91
C ALA A 333 0.57 -13.27 -21.45
N GLY A 334 0.63 -11.96 -21.29
CA GLY A 334 -0.50 -11.09 -20.99
C GLY A 334 -1.32 -11.58 -19.81
N ALA A 335 -2.54 -12.04 -20.08
CA ALA A 335 -3.50 -12.49 -19.07
C ALA A 335 -3.14 -13.81 -18.37
N THR A 336 -2.21 -14.62 -18.90
CA THR A 336 -1.83 -15.89 -18.24
C THR A 336 -0.73 -15.73 -17.19
N ALA A 337 0.04 -14.65 -17.27
CA ALA A 337 1.02 -14.30 -16.25
C ALA A 337 0.32 -14.01 -14.91
N ALA A 338 1.05 -14.13 -13.81
CA ALA A 338 0.57 -13.77 -12.49
C ALA A 338 1.57 -12.87 -11.78
N PHE A 339 1.02 -11.89 -11.06
CA PHE A 339 1.75 -10.98 -10.21
C PHE A 339 1.41 -11.25 -8.74
N ALA A 340 2.30 -10.81 -7.87
CA ALA A 340 2.17 -10.77 -6.43
C ALA A 340 2.42 -9.32 -5.94
N GLN A 341 1.41 -8.50 -6.13
CA GLN A 341 1.24 -7.11 -5.74
C GLN A 341 2.21 -6.18 -6.48
N PRO A 342 1.96 -5.89 -7.77
CA PRO A 342 2.76 -4.95 -8.52
C PRO A 342 2.64 -3.56 -7.88
N ALA A 343 3.77 -2.89 -7.67
CA ALA A 343 3.81 -1.66 -6.87
C ALA A 343 4.52 -0.48 -7.52
N GLY A 344 5.56 -0.73 -8.31
CA GLY A 344 6.36 0.32 -8.95
C GLY A 344 6.68 -0.06 -10.39
N LEU A 345 6.71 0.94 -11.26
CA LEU A 345 6.78 0.79 -12.69
C LEU A 345 7.86 1.69 -13.29
N ALA A 346 8.58 1.16 -14.29
CA ALA A 346 9.46 1.97 -15.14
C ALA A 346 9.28 1.55 -16.59
N LEU A 347 8.84 2.48 -17.45
CA LEU A 347 8.68 2.25 -18.87
C LEU A 347 9.98 2.57 -19.60
N VAL A 348 10.52 1.58 -20.31
CA VAL A 348 11.74 1.71 -21.11
C VAL A 348 11.45 1.20 -22.51
N GLN A 349 11.27 2.13 -23.45
CA GLN A 349 10.88 1.82 -24.83
C GLN A 349 9.59 0.96 -24.87
N GLN A 350 9.69 -0.30 -25.30
CA GLN A 350 8.56 -1.25 -25.39
C GLN A 350 8.53 -2.26 -24.24
N THR A 351 9.27 -2.01 -23.16
CA THR A 351 9.33 -2.88 -21.99
C THR A 351 8.95 -2.11 -20.74
N LEU A 352 7.97 -2.63 -20.00
CA LEU A 352 7.62 -2.15 -18.67
C LEU A 352 8.35 -3.02 -17.65
N TYR A 353 9.15 -2.41 -16.78
CA TYR A 353 9.70 -3.09 -15.61
C TYR A 353 8.80 -2.85 -14.40
N ILE A 354 8.63 -3.88 -13.57
CA ILE A 354 7.68 -3.91 -12.47
C ILE A 354 8.35 -4.44 -11.21
N THR A 355 8.25 -3.71 -10.10
CA THR A 355 8.48 -4.29 -8.76
C THR A 355 7.21 -5.03 -8.33
N ASP A 356 7.35 -6.33 -8.11
CA ASP A 356 6.26 -7.23 -7.73
C ASP A 356 6.41 -7.55 -6.24
N SER A 357 5.91 -6.64 -5.40
CA SER A 357 6.39 -6.44 -4.02
C SER A 357 6.08 -7.60 -3.08
N ALA A 358 4.86 -8.14 -3.14
CA ALA A 358 4.52 -9.32 -2.36
C ALA A 358 5.28 -10.55 -2.88
N GLY A 359 5.73 -10.54 -4.13
CA GLY A 359 6.65 -11.50 -4.75
C GLY A 359 8.13 -11.31 -4.37
N SER A 360 8.50 -10.16 -3.79
CA SER A 360 9.89 -9.71 -3.63
C SER A 360 10.72 -9.82 -4.91
N ALA A 361 10.08 -9.48 -6.03
CA ALA A 361 10.61 -9.74 -7.36
C ALA A 361 10.69 -8.47 -8.21
N LEU A 362 11.54 -8.52 -9.23
CA LEU A 362 11.56 -7.59 -10.36
C LEU A 362 11.11 -8.34 -11.60
N ARG A 363 10.11 -7.82 -12.31
CA ARG A 363 9.54 -8.40 -13.53
C ARG A 363 9.76 -7.46 -14.72
N SER A 364 9.66 -8.01 -15.92
CA SER A 364 9.52 -7.23 -17.16
C SER A 364 8.31 -7.71 -17.95
N LEU A 365 7.55 -6.78 -18.52
CA LEU A 365 6.47 -6.99 -19.47
C LEU A 365 6.86 -6.35 -20.81
N HIS A 366 7.00 -7.16 -21.85
CA HIS A 366 7.22 -6.67 -23.21
C HIS A 366 5.88 -6.33 -23.87
N LEU A 367 5.66 -5.05 -24.19
CA LEU A 367 4.36 -4.51 -24.62
C LEU A 367 3.93 -4.98 -26.02
N GLY A 368 4.88 -5.34 -26.87
CA GLY A 368 4.59 -5.78 -28.24
C GLY A 368 3.98 -7.18 -28.35
N ASN A 369 4.30 -8.08 -27.42
CA ASN A 369 3.84 -9.48 -27.44
C ASN A 369 3.20 -9.92 -26.11
N GLY A 370 3.20 -9.07 -25.08
CA GLY A 370 2.63 -9.34 -23.77
C GLY A 370 3.49 -10.26 -22.89
N THR A 371 4.71 -10.61 -23.27
CA THR A 371 5.51 -11.57 -22.49
C THR A 371 5.96 -10.95 -21.16
N VAL A 372 5.59 -11.60 -20.05
CA VAL A 372 6.02 -11.31 -18.69
C VAL A 372 7.12 -12.28 -18.28
N GLN A 373 8.23 -11.76 -17.78
CA GLN A 373 9.38 -12.53 -17.29
C GLN A 373 9.83 -12.07 -15.92
N THR A 374 10.27 -13.02 -15.09
CA THR A 374 10.91 -12.75 -13.80
C THR A 374 12.40 -12.48 -14.03
N LEU A 375 12.86 -11.31 -13.57
CA LEU A 375 14.26 -10.91 -13.66
C LEU A 375 15.01 -11.18 -12.37
N ILE A 376 14.36 -10.94 -11.22
CA ILE A 376 14.87 -11.20 -9.87
C ILE A 376 13.70 -11.76 -9.06
N GLY A 377 14.00 -12.67 -8.13
CA GLY A 377 13.01 -13.28 -7.24
C GLY A 377 12.64 -14.70 -7.68
N GLN A 378 12.26 -15.54 -6.71
CA GLN A 378 12.02 -16.97 -6.92
C GLN A 378 10.62 -17.41 -6.48
N GLY A 379 9.98 -16.67 -5.57
CA GLY A 379 8.60 -16.92 -5.17
C GLY A 379 8.10 -15.95 -4.10
N PRO A 380 6.78 -15.91 -3.83
CA PRO A 380 6.17 -14.96 -2.89
C PRO A 380 6.61 -15.07 -1.42
N PHE A 381 7.35 -16.13 -1.07
CA PHE A 381 7.93 -16.36 0.26
C PHE A 381 9.46 -16.54 0.21
N GLU A 382 10.08 -16.30 -0.95
CA GLU A 382 11.54 -16.38 -1.13
C GLU A 382 12.14 -14.97 -1.21
N PHE A 383 12.07 -14.25 -0.10
CA PHE A 383 12.67 -12.93 0.08
C PHE A 383 13.99 -12.99 0.86
N GLY A 384 14.74 -11.90 0.86
CA GLY A 384 16.03 -11.83 1.55
C GLY A 384 16.75 -10.52 1.26
N ASN A 385 18.04 -10.46 1.60
CA ASN A 385 18.86 -9.26 1.47
C ASN A 385 20.21 -9.59 0.82
N GLU A 386 20.18 -10.15 -0.39
CA GLU A 386 21.38 -10.70 -1.03
C GLU A 386 21.63 -10.04 -2.38
N ASP A 387 22.86 -9.58 -2.58
CA ASP A 387 23.35 -9.11 -3.89
C ASP A 387 23.74 -10.29 -4.79
N GLY A 388 24.04 -9.98 -6.05
CA GLY A 388 24.68 -10.88 -6.99
C GLY A 388 23.82 -11.19 -8.21
N SER A 389 24.04 -12.38 -8.76
CA SER A 389 23.39 -12.80 -10.01
C SER A 389 21.87 -12.79 -9.90
N ARG A 390 21.20 -12.65 -11.04
CA ARG A 390 19.74 -12.63 -11.11
C ARG A 390 19.04 -13.85 -10.48
N ALA A 391 19.69 -15.01 -10.49
CA ALA A 391 19.18 -16.24 -9.91
C ALA A 391 19.30 -16.28 -8.37
N THR A 392 20.34 -15.66 -7.82
CA THR A 392 20.71 -15.77 -6.41
C THR A 392 20.36 -14.53 -5.59
N ALA A 393 20.28 -13.36 -6.23
CA ALA A 393 19.93 -12.12 -5.57
C ALA A 393 18.55 -12.21 -4.92
N ARG A 394 18.39 -11.49 -3.81
CA ARG A 394 17.15 -11.44 -3.03
C ARG A 394 16.89 -10.02 -2.57
N MET A 395 15.62 -9.63 -2.67
CA MET A 395 15.07 -8.38 -2.14
C MET A 395 13.97 -8.71 -1.14
N GLN A 396 13.50 -7.70 -0.41
CA GLN A 396 12.35 -7.82 0.48
C GLN A 396 11.41 -6.64 0.26
N TYR A 397 10.23 -6.95 -0.27
CA TYR A 397 9.16 -5.98 -0.50
C TYR A 397 9.61 -4.70 -1.27
N PRO A 398 10.21 -4.84 -2.46
CA PRO A 398 10.65 -3.69 -3.25
C PRO A 398 9.44 -2.87 -3.71
N LEU A 399 9.51 -1.54 -3.61
CA LEU A 399 8.40 -0.63 -3.93
C LEU A 399 8.72 0.22 -5.16
N GLY A 400 9.56 1.25 -5.01
CA GLY A 400 9.90 2.19 -6.07
C GLY A 400 10.82 1.62 -7.14
N LEU A 401 10.68 2.12 -8.36
CA LEU A 401 11.51 1.74 -9.51
C LEU A 401 11.77 2.97 -10.39
N ALA A 402 13.01 3.20 -10.82
CA ALA A 402 13.34 4.25 -11.78
C ALA A 402 14.46 3.80 -12.73
N LEU A 403 14.37 4.20 -14.00
CA LEU A 403 15.48 4.09 -14.94
C LEU A 403 16.37 5.33 -14.80
N ASP A 404 17.68 5.13 -14.80
CA ASP A 404 18.63 6.21 -15.05
C ASP A 404 18.56 6.67 -16.53
N PRO A 405 18.23 7.92 -16.85
CA PRO A 405 18.15 8.36 -18.24
C PRO A 405 19.51 8.38 -18.94
N SER A 406 20.61 8.41 -18.21
CA SER A 406 21.98 8.48 -18.74
C SER A 406 22.63 7.10 -18.94
N ALA A 407 22.07 6.06 -18.31
CA ALA A 407 22.65 4.72 -18.31
C ALA A 407 21.57 3.63 -18.30
N PRO A 408 21.83 2.43 -18.84
CA PRO A 408 20.86 1.33 -18.79
C PRO A 408 20.82 0.69 -17.39
N VAL A 409 20.54 1.46 -16.34
CA VAL A 409 20.52 1.04 -14.94
C VAL A 409 19.15 1.31 -14.34
N LEU A 410 18.55 0.29 -13.73
CA LEU A 410 17.36 0.43 -12.90
C LEU A 410 17.77 0.62 -11.44
N TRP A 411 17.22 1.65 -10.80
CA TRP A 411 17.26 1.87 -9.37
C TRP A 411 15.99 1.31 -8.74
N ILE A 412 16.13 0.53 -7.67
CA ILE A 412 15.03 -0.19 -7.02
C ILE A 412 15.04 0.16 -5.54
N ALA A 413 13.91 0.62 -5.01
CA ALA A 413 13.75 0.84 -3.58
C ALA A 413 13.40 -0.49 -2.90
N ASP A 414 14.41 -1.15 -2.31
CA ASP A 414 14.28 -2.41 -1.59
C ASP A 414 13.81 -2.14 -0.16
N ALA A 415 12.51 -1.85 -0.05
CA ALA A 415 11.94 -1.07 1.04
C ALA A 415 12.12 -1.71 2.43
N TYR A 416 11.98 -3.03 2.56
CA TYR A 416 12.12 -3.70 3.85
C TYR A 416 13.56 -4.12 4.18
N ASN A 417 14.48 -3.98 3.22
CA ASN A 417 15.91 -4.08 3.47
C ASN A 417 16.57 -2.72 3.73
N ASP A 418 15.77 -1.65 3.84
CA ASP A 418 16.22 -0.27 4.11
C ASP A 418 17.37 0.18 3.18
N CYS A 419 17.31 -0.21 1.89
CA CYS A 419 18.35 0.14 0.92
C CYS A 419 17.78 0.40 -0.48
N VAL A 420 18.64 0.96 -1.34
CA VAL A 420 18.40 1.04 -2.78
C VAL A 420 19.31 0.03 -3.48
N ARG A 421 18.77 -0.69 -4.45
CA ARG A 421 19.52 -1.58 -5.33
C ARG A 421 19.69 -0.94 -6.71
N SER A 422 20.72 -1.36 -7.43
CA SER A 422 20.92 -1.08 -8.84
C SER A 422 20.96 -2.39 -9.63
N LEU A 423 20.40 -2.37 -10.85
CA LEU A 423 20.47 -3.47 -11.80
C LEU A 423 20.74 -2.93 -13.21
N ARG A 424 21.88 -3.30 -13.79
CA ARG A 424 22.16 -2.97 -15.19
C ARG A 424 21.33 -3.85 -16.13
N LEU A 425 20.58 -3.22 -17.02
CA LEU A 425 19.84 -3.87 -18.09
C LEU A 425 20.83 -4.50 -19.09
N GLY A 426 20.46 -5.65 -19.65
CA GLY A 426 21.33 -6.40 -20.57
C GLY A 426 22.30 -7.40 -19.93
N GLY A 427 22.15 -7.71 -18.64
CA GLY A 427 22.86 -8.84 -18.00
C GLY A 427 23.69 -8.52 -16.77
N GLY A 428 23.45 -7.38 -16.09
CA GLY A 428 24.12 -7.08 -14.82
C GLY A 428 23.53 -7.83 -13.62
N ASP A 429 24.33 -7.84 -12.56
CA ASP A 429 23.97 -8.31 -11.22
C ASP A 429 23.13 -7.25 -10.49
N LEU A 430 22.32 -7.73 -9.53
CA LEU A 430 21.68 -6.86 -8.56
C LEU A 430 22.71 -6.48 -7.50
N THR A 431 22.90 -5.19 -7.27
CA THR A 431 23.87 -4.69 -6.29
C THR A 431 23.25 -3.65 -5.39
N ARG A 432 23.61 -3.63 -4.12
CA ARG A 432 23.25 -2.55 -3.20
C ARG A 432 24.02 -1.28 -3.59
N ALA A 433 23.30 -0.16 -3.66
CA ALA A 433 23.91 1.14 -3.83
C ALA A 433 24.67 1.53 -2.55
N ASP A 434 25.91 1.98 -2.69
CA ASP A 434 26.72 2.47 -1.58
C ASP A 434 26.32 3.91 -1.24
N ILE A 435 25.22 4.03 -0.49
CA ILE A 435 24.68 5.31 -0.04
C ILE A 435 25.15 5.50 1.42
N PRO A 436 26.02 6.49 1.72
CA PRO A 436 26.52 6.74 3.07
C PRO A 436 25.48 7.48 3.94
N TYR A 437 24.24 7.00 3.90
CA TYR A 437 23.09 7.54 4.62
C TYR A 437 22.13 6.40 4.96
N ARG A 438 21.66 6.34 6.21
CA ARG A 438 20.72 5.30 6.63
C ARG A 438 19.33 5.64 6.10
N LEU A 439 18.85 4.83 5.17
CA LEU A 439 17.49 4.93 4.65
C LEU A 439 16.52 4.21 5.59
N HIS A 440 15.26 4.62 5.56
CA HIS A 440 14.19 4.01 6.34
C HIS A 440 12.94 3.86 5.47
N GLN A 441 12.62 2.62 5.12
CA GLN A 441 11.53 2.23 4.22
C GLN A 441 11.50 3.08 2.95
N PRO A 442 12.57 3.06 2.11
CA PRO A 442 12.57 3.76 0.84
C PRO A 442 11.40 3.25 -0.02
N ALA A 443 10.47 4.14 -0.36
CA ALA A 443 9.20 3.79 -0.98
C ALA A 443 9.14 4.19 -2.46
N ALA A 444 9.86 5.23 -2.86
CA ALA A 444 9.96 5.67 -4.25
C ALA A 444 11.37 6.16 -4.56
N VAL A 445 11.74 6.07 -5.83
CA VAL A 445 12.99 6.60 -6.37
C VAL A 445 12.72 7.32 -7.68
N ALA A 446 13.49 8.37 -7.98
CA ALA A 446 13.51 9.03 -9.27
C ALA A 446 14.96 9.37 -9.63
N ALA A 447 15.35 9.23 -10.89
CA ALA A 447 16.73 9.45 -11.34
C ALA A 447 16.76 10.43 -12.52
N GLY A 448 17.76 11.31 -12.53
CA GLY A 448 17.98 12.27 -13.60
C GLY A 448 19.24 13.11 -13.36
N ASP A 449 19.92 13.50 -14.43
CA ASP A 449 21.12 14.35 -14.40
C ASP A 449 22.21 13.87 -13.41
N GLY A 450 22.42 12.56 -13.34
CA GLY A 450 23.43 11.94 -12.44
C GLY A 450 23.04 11.94 -10.96
N VAL A 451 21.78 12.25 -10.64
CA VAL A 451 21.25 12.33 -9.27
C VAL A 451 20.11 11.32 -9.11
N LEU A 452 20.09 10.69 -7.94
CA LEU A 452 19.01 9.85 -7.45
C LEU A 452 18.28 10.55 -6.29
N TRP A 453 16.97 10.73 -6.42
CA TRP A 453 16.09 11.15 -5.34
C TRP A 453 15.37 9.93 -4.76
N ILE A 454 15.30 9.84 -3.44
CA ILE A 454 14.78 8.67 -2.72
C ILE A 454 13.78 9.16 -1.68
N ALA A 455 12.51 8.79 -1.82
CA ALA A 455 11.50 9.07 -0.79
C ALA A 455 11.58 7.99 0.30
N CYS A 456 12.00 8.39 1.50
CA CYS A 456 12.11 7.52 2.66
C CYS A 456 10.85 7.65 3.52
N ALA A 457 9.88 6.77 3.30
CA ALA A 457 8.58 6.86 3.96
C ALA A 457 8.70 6.75 5.48
N GLY A 458 9.58 5.85 5.96
CA GLY A 458 9.78 5.59 7.39
C GLY A 458 10.41 6.76 8.15
N ALA A 459 11.23 7.57 7.47
CA ALA A 459 11.87 8.76 8.02
C ALA A 459 11.16 10.08 7.69
N HIS A 460 10.12 10.04 6.87
CA HIS A 460 9.34 11.23 6.46
C HIS A 460 10.18 12.27 5.71
N GLU A 461 11.01 11.82 4.78
CA GLU A 461 11.95 12.70 4.07
C GLU A 461 12.22 12.26 2.63
N VAL A 462 12.86 13.14 1.87
CA VAL A 462 13.46 12.84 0.58
C VAL A 462 14.97 12.99 0.70
N VAL A 463 15.72 11.99 0.24
CA VAL A 463 17.18 11.98 0.19
C VAL A 463 17.62 12.20 -1.25
N ARG A 464 18.62 13.07 -1.45
CA ARG A 464 19.29 13.31 -2.72
C ARG A 464 20.67 12.68 -2.66
N PHE A 465 20.97 11.80 -3.61
CA PHE A 465 22.22 11.05 -3.72
C PHE A 465 22.83 11.20 -5.11
N GLU A 466 24.13 11.45 -5.19
CA GLU A 466 24.91 11.49 -6.43
C GLU A 466 25.83 10.27 -6.48
N PRO A 467 25.51 9.24 -7.29
CA PRO A 467 26.28 7.99 -7.30
C PRO A 467 27.75 8.15 -7.67
N GLU A 468 28.09 9.09 -8.57
CA GLU A 468 29.47 9.28 -9.02
C GLU A 468 30.36 9.93 -7.96
N SER A 469 29.83 10.92 -7.22
CA SER A 469 30.57 11.66 -6.20
C SER A 469 30.45 11.04 -4.80
N GLY A 470 29.46 10.17 -4.59
CA GLY A 470 29.07 9.66 -3.27
C GLY A 470 28.38 10.71 -2.40
N SER A 471 28.12 11.91 -2.92
CA SER A 471 27.49 13.00 -2.19
C SER A 471 26.04 12.64 -1.85
N VAL A 472 25.68 12.75 -0.58
CA VAL A 472 24.33 12.48 -0.10
C VAL A 472 23.88 13.57 0.86
N ARG A 473 22.62 13.98 0.72
CA ARG A 473 21.97 14.89 1.67
C ARG A 473 20.48 14.65 1.75
N ARG A 474 19.90 14.90 2.92
CA ARG A 474 18.47 15.10 3.08
C ARG A 474 18.06 16.39 2.36
N LEU A 475 16.97 16.33 1.61
CA LEU A 475 16.37 17.49 0.95
C LEU A 475 15.48 18.24 1.97
N PRO A 476 15.71 19.54 2.23
CA PRO A 476 14.95 20.30 3.23
C PRO A 476 13.58 20.72 2.68
N VAL A 477 12.68 19.75 2.50
CA VAL A 477 11.38 19.99 1.88
C VAL A 477 10.49 20.77 2.83
N GLY A 478 10.23 22.04 2.52
CA GLY A 478 9.32 22.90 3.30
C GLY A 478 9.84 23.31 4.69
N GLU A 479 11.16 23.33 4.88
CA GLU A 479 11.85 23.77 6.12
C GLU A 479 12.25 25.25 6.11
#